data_AF-A0A932ELE3-F1
#
_entry.id   AF-A0A932ELE3-F1
#
_cell.length_a   1.000
_cell.length_b   1.000
_cell.length_c   1.000
_cell.angle_alpha   90.00
_cell.angle_beta   90.00
_cell.angle_gamma   90.00
#
_symmetry.space_group_name_H-M   'P 1'
#
loop_
_entity.id
_entity.type
_entity.pdbx_description
1 polymer ?
#
loop_
_entity_poly.entity_id
_entity_poly.type
_entity_poly.pdbx_seq_one_letter_code
_entity_poly.pdbx_strand_id
1 'polypeptide(L)'
;MKTIREQDPNRASGLDYAVSTTAQITAQQALNALADGGKTVGGKEIVDPEQASQNLNRALAMVKAKIGDDVEIDLGDIYFQVFDGNVVGESKEDGTFVDPIMLMHPVMRLVHVLAHELAHRKNEIQNEALVEAFVESVFGRSDLEHDYEDGTAMFREFAEKFDKNGDANAGARKIYGLCGRKSRVFWDKRGRIQVLSSIAADIITSFDWLRVTRYGGLVQP
;
A
#
# COMPACT_ATOMS: atom_id res chain seq x y z
N MET A 1 27.49 -1.90 -26.57
CA MET A 1 26.03 -1.79 -26.77
C MET A 1 25.36 -2.75 -25.79
N LYS A 2 24.84 -2.24 -24.66
CA LYS A 2 24.10 -3.06 -23.68
C LYS A 2 22.64 -3.10 -24.14
N THR A 3 22.16 -4.30 -24.44
CA THR A 3 20.76 -4.56 -24.77
C THR A 3 19.91 -4.27 -23.53
N ILE A 4 19.06 -3.26 -23.61
CA ILE A 4 18.02 -2.99 -22.61
C ILE A 4 17.06 -4.18 -22.70
N ARG A 5 17.02 -5.04 -21.68
CA ARG A 5 15.99 -6.07 -21.57
C ARG A 5 14.66 -5.37 -21.35
N GLU A 6 13.76 -5.48 -22.32
CA GLU A 6 12.34 -5.15 -22.16
C GLU A 6 11.81 -5.88 -20.92
N GLN A 7 11.37 -5.12 -19.92
CA GLN A 7 10.69 -5.67 -18.75
C GLN A 7 9.28 -6.07 -19.15
N ASP A 8 8.92 -7.32 -18.86
CA ASP A 8 7.59 -7.88 -19.06
C ASP A 8 6.54 -7.06 -18.26
N PRO A 9 5.55 -6.42 -18.93
CA PRO A 9 4.46 -5.70 -18.30
C PRO A 9 3.58 -6.48 -17.32
N ASN A 10 3.58 -7.82 -17.42
CA ASN A 10 2.70 -8.72 -16.68
C ASN A 10 3.41 -9.42 -15.51
N ARG A 11 4.65 -9.05 -15.19
CA ARG A 11 5.27 -9.48 -13.96
C ARG A 11 4.54 -8.76 -12.82
N ALA A 12 3.65 -9.48 -12.14
CA ALA A 12 3.17 -9.10 -10.81
C ALA A 12 4.39 -8.62 -10.02
N SER A 13 4.29 -7.47 -9.37
CA SER A 13 5.38 -6.82 -8.65
C SER A 13 5.77 -7.59 -7.38
N GLY A 14 6.05 -8.89 -7.51
CA GLY A 14 7.08 -9.57 -6.72
C GLY A 14 8.44 -9.26 -7.34
N LEU A 15 8.80 -7.97 -7.36
CA LEU A 15 10.20 -7.63 -7.49
C LEU A 15 10.80 -8.03 -6.16
N ASP A 16 11.49 -9.17 -6.11
CA ASP A 16 12.45 -9.44 -5.05
C ASP A 16 13.47 -8.29 -5.10
N TYR A 17 13.16 -7.18 -4.44
CA TYR A 17 14.06 -6.06 -4.32
C TYR A 17 15.27 -6.57 -3.56
N ALA A 18 16.46 -6.16 -4.02
CA ALA A 18 17.69 -6.58 -3.38
C ALA A 18 17.64 -6.11 -1.92
N VAL A 19 17.67 -7.09 -1.02
CA VAL A 19 17.71 -6.85 0.41
C VAL A 19 19.16 -6.65 0.80
N SER A 20 19.48 -5.52 1.41
CA SER A 20 20.86 -5.20 1.79
C SER A 20 21.35 -6.02 2.99
N THR A 21 20.44 -6.51 3.84
CA THR A 21 20.73 -7.32 5.03
C THR A 21 19.76 -8.49 5.23
N THR A 22 20.27 -9.67 5.59
CA THR A 22 19.42 -10.81 6.00
C THR A 22 18.86 -10.66 7.42
N ALA A 23 19.27 -9.62 8.15
CA ALA A 23 18.80 -9.35 9.50
C ALA A 23 17.37 -8.79 9.45
N GLN A 24 16.43 -9.60 9.90
CA GLN A 24 15.02 -9.27 9.99
C GLN A 24 14.56 -9.43 11.44
N ILE A 25 13.80 -8.47 11.94
CA ILE A 25 13.14 -8.58 13.24
C ILE A 25 11.68 -8.15 13.12
N THR A 26 10.80 -8.72 13.94
CA THR A 26 9.39 -8.31 13.97
C THR A 26 9.23 -6.92 14.60
N ALA A 27 8.08 -6.27 14.38
CA ALA A 27 7.76 -5.01 15.05
C ALA A 27 7.72 -5.17 16.57
N GLN A 28 7.27 -6.32 17.07
CA GLN A 28 7.33 -6.63 18.50
C GLN A 28 8.77 -6.71 19.02
N GLN A 29 9.67 -7.36 18.29
CA GLN A 29 11.09 -7.44 18.64
C GLN A 29 11.76 -6.07 18.57
N ALA A 30 11.43 -5.25 17.57
CA ALA A 30 11.92 -3.88 17.43
C ALA A 30 11.48 -3.00 18.62
N LEU A 31 10.21 -3.07 19.02
CA LEU A 31 9.71 -2.33 20.19
C LEU A 31 10.47 -2.70 21.47
N ASN A 32 10.68 -3.99 21.71
CA ASN A 32 11.45 -4.47 22.87
C ASN A 32 12.89 -3.96 22.81
N ALA A 33 13.55 -4.10 21.66
CA ALA A 33 14.94 -3.67 21.49
C ALA A 33 15.10 -2.16 21.71
N LEU A 34 14.19 -1.34 21.19
CA LEU A 34 14.22 0.12 21.35
C LEU A 34 13.93 0.54 22.80
N ALA A 35 13.00 -0.14 23.49
CA ALA A 35 12.70 0.12 24.90
C ALA A 35 13.89 -0.14 25.82
N ASP A 36 14.73 -1.13 25.47
CA ASP A 36 15.97 -1.46 26.20
C ASP A 36 17.15 -0.53 25.84
N GLY A 37 16.93 0.50 25.01
CA GLY A 37 17.98 1.40 24.54
C GLY A 37 18.85 0.82 23.42
N GLY A 38 18.39 -0.26 22.77
CA GLY A 38 19.04 -0.88 21.63
C GLY A 38 19.16 0.08 20.45
N LYS A 39 20.37 0.14 19.87
CA LYS A 39 20.70 1.05 18.77
C LYS A 39 20.63 0.40 17.39
N THR A 40 20.05 -0.79 17.28
CA THR A 40 19.97 -1.49 15.99
C THR A 40 18.62 -2.16 15.81
N VAL A 41 17.98 -1.91 14.66
CA VAL A 41 16.72 -2.53 14.24
C VAL A 41 16.89 -3.03 12.81
N GLY A 42 16.69 -4.32 12.56
CA GLY A 42 16.84 -4.91 11.21
C GLY A 42 18.24 -4.73 10.59
N GLY A 43 19.28 -4.55 11.42
CA GLY A 43 20.64 -4.23 10.95
C GLY A 43 20.91 -2.75 10.69
N LYS A 44 19.93 -1.86 10.86
CA LYS A 44 20.10 -0.40 10.77
C LYS A 44 20.42 0.20 12.12
N GLU A 45 21.42 1.09 12.17
CA GLU A 45 21.69 1.89 13.37
C GLU A 45 20.60 2.95 13.59
N ILE A 46 20.11 3.03 14.82
CA ILE A 46 19.09 3.98 15.27
C ILE A 46 19.76 4.97 16.24
N VAL A 47 19.81 6.24 15.82
CA VAL A 47 20.50 7.30 16.56
C VAL A 47 19.77 7.66 17.85
N ASP A 48 18.44 7.67 17.82
CA ASP A 48 17.57 8.00 18.96
C ASP A 48 16.54 6.87 19.18
N PRO A 49 16.88 5.84 19.98
CA PRO A 49 15.99 4.71 20.23
C PRO A 49 14.67 5.09 20.91
N GLU A 50 14.69 6.12 21.76
CA GLU A 50 13.50 6.59 22.46
C GLU A 50 12.50 7.21 21.47
N GLN A 51 12.97 8.14 20.64
CA GLN A 51 12.14 8.77 19.61
C GLN A 51 11.64 7.74 18.58
N ALA A 52 12.48 6.77 18.19
CA ALA A 52 12.10 5.69 17.30
C ALA A 52 10.99 4.79 17.90
N SER A 53 11.10 4.45 19.19
CA SER A 53 10.07 3.69 19.90
C SER A 53 8.75 4.46 19.98
N GLN A 54 8.81 5.76 20.28
CA GLN A 54 7.63 6.63 20.30
C GLN A 54 6.99 6.74 18.91
N ASN A 55 7.79 6.88 17.85
CA ASN A 55 7.30 6.92 16.47
C ASN A 55 6.60 5.62 16.09
N LEU A 56 7.20 4.46 16.37
CA LEU A 56 6.61 3.16 16.04
C LEU A 56 5.28 2.94 16.77
N ASN A 57 5.25 3.17 18.09
CA ASN A 57 4.02 3.04 18.88
C ASN A 57 2.90 3.97 18.37
N ARG A 58 3.24 5.25 18.09
CA ARG A 58 2.27 6.21 17.58
C ARG A 58 1.77 5.82 16.20
N ALA A 59 2.66 5.36 15.32
CA ALA A 59 2.28 4.95 13.98
C ALA A 59 1.30 3.77 13.99
N LEU A 60 1.64 2.70 14.74
CA LEU A 60 0.77 1.54 14.91
C LEU A 60 -0.60 1.91 15.49
N ALA A 61 -0.62 2.78 16.50
CA ALA A 61 -1.87 3.27 17.10
C ALA A 61 -2.73 4.06 16.10
N MET A 62 -2.11 4.92 15.28
CA MET A 62 -2.82 5.70 14.26
C MET A 62 -3.39 4.83 13.14
N VAL A 63 -2.60 3.89 12.63
CA VAL A 63 -3.05 2.92 11.62
C VAL A 63 -4.23 2.12 12.16
N LYS A 64 -4.10 1.57 13.37
CA LYS A 64 -5.18 0.82 14.04
C LYS A 64 -6.45 1.65 14.21
N ALA A 65 -6.32 2.90 14.65
CA ALA A 65 -7.47 3.77 14.91
C ALA A 65 -8.21 4.21 13.65
N LYS A 66 -7.54 4.26 12.50
CA LYS A 66 -8.07 4.89 11.29
C LYS A 66 -8.46 3.90 10.20
N ILE A 67 -7.72 2.80 10.07
CA ILE A 67 -7.96 1.76 9.08
C ILE A 67 -7.95 0.36 9.68
N GLY A 68 -7.95 0.20 11.01
CA GLY A 68 -7.89 -1.11 11.67
C GLY A 68 -9.05 -2.06 11.36
N ASP A 69 -10.18 -1.56 10.87
CA ASP A 69 -11.27 -2.40 10.35
C ASP A 69 -10.98 -2.87 8.91
N ASP A 70 -10.16 -2.12 8.17
CA ASP A 70 -9.80 -2.28 6.76
C ASP A 70 -8.44 -2.95 6.54
N VAL A 71 -7.60 -3.06 7.59
CA VAL A 71 -6.31 -3.79 7.64
C VAL A 71 -6.26 -4.74 8.83
N GLU A 72 -5.34 -5.70 8.86
CA GLU A 72 -5.08 -6.54 10.02
C GLU A 72 -3.69 -6.16 10.57
N ILE A 73 -3.60 -5.90 11.87
CA ILE A 73 -2.35 -5.49 12.50
C ILE A 73 -1.95 -6.55 13.51
N ASP A 74 -1.07 -7.44 13.08
CA ASP A 74 -0.32 -8.31 13.96
C ASP A 74 1.16 -7.90 13.94
N LEU A 75 1.70 -7.61 15.13
CA LEU A 75 3.09 -7.17 15.28
C LEU A 75 4.09 -8.30 15.00
N GLY A 76 3.65 -9.56 15.06
CA GLY A 76 4.45 -10.72 14.63
C GLY A 76 4.60 -10.80 13.11
N ASP A 77 3.77 -10.07 12.39
CA ASP A 77 3.60 -10.11 10.94
C ASP A 77 4.16 -8.86 10.23
N ILE A 78 4.58 -7.86 11.01
CA ILE A 78 5.28 -6.67 10.53
C ILE A 78 6.76 -6.86 10.81
N TYR A 79 7.59 -6.66 9.81
CA TYR A 79 9.03 -6.90 9.86
C TYR A 79 9.83 -5.67 9.48
N PHE A 80 10.97 -5.50 10.15
CA PHE A 80 11.96 -4.48 9.84
C PHE A 80 13.18 -5.13 9.19
N GLN A 81 13.50 -4.68 7.98
CA GLN A 81 14.59 -5.16 7.14
C GLN A 81 15.10 -4.02 6.25
N VAL A 82 16.41 -3.92 6.05
CA VAL A 82 16.99 -2.83 5.25
C VAL A 82 16.94 -3.19 3.76
N PHE A 83 16.31 -2.33 2.97
CA PHE A 83 16.19 -2.48 1.52
C PHE A 83 17.33 -1.75 0.79
N ASP A 84 17.64 -2.21 -0.43
CA ASP A 84 18.48 -1.44 -1.35
C ASP A 84 17.66 -0.38 -2.12
N GLY A 85 18.34 0.72 -2.48
CA GLY A 85 17.76 1.76 -3.32
C GLY A 85 16.75 2.66 -2.57
N ASN A 86 15.62 2.94 -3.22
CA ASN A 86 14.59 3.88 -2.73
C ASN A 86 13.37 3.17 -2.12
N VAL A 87 13.41 1.84 -1.96
CA VAL A 87 12.31 1.06 -1.40
C VAL A 87 12.30 1.23 0.11
N VAL A 88 11.11 1.51 0.67
CA VAL A 88 10.94 1.70 2.13
C VAL A 88 9.86 0.80 2.72
N GLY A 89 9.14 0.07 1.89
CA GLY A 89 8.07 -0.84 2.25
C GLY A 89 7.88 -1.90 1.17
N GLU A 90 7.48 -3.10 1.57
CA GLU A 90 7.08 -4.17 0.67
C GLU A 90 6.13 -5.14 1.40
N SER A 91 5.09 -5.60 0.71
CA SER A 91 4.16 -6.60 1.23
C SER A 91 4.33 -7.93 0.52
N LYS A 92 4.57 -9.00 1.30
CA LYS A 92 4.75 -10.37 0.83
C LYS A 92 3.71 -11.30 1.48
N GLU A 93 3.65 -12.54 1.00
CA GLU A 93 2.75 -13.56 1.56
C GLU A 93 2.96 -13.80 3.07
N ASP A 94 4.22 -13.67 3.53
CA ASP A 94 4.64 -13.96 4.89
C ASP A 94 4.72 -12.73 5.81
N GLY A 95 4.50 -11.52 5.29
CA GLY A 95 4.87 -10.32 6.05
C GLY A 95 4.54 -8.99 5.39
N THR A 96 4.41 -7.96 6.23
CA THR A 96 4.57 -6.56 5.83
C THR A 96 5.97 -6.12 6.24
N PHE A 97 6.80 -5.73 5.29
CA PHE A 97 8.20 -5.38 5.50
C PHE A 97 8.38 -3.87 5.35
N VAL A 98 9.12 -3.27 6.26
CA VAL A 98 9.36 -1.81 6.29
C VAL A 98 10.84 -1.54 6.56
N ASP A 99 11.41 -0.55 5.88
CA ASP A 99 12.79 -0.16 6.13
C ASP A 99 12.93 0.48 7.53
N PRO A 100 13.86 0.01 8.39
CA PRO A 100 14.10 0.60 9.69
C PRO A 100 14.40 2.10 9.66
N ILE A 101 14.88 2.65 8.54
CA ILE A 101 15.11 4.09 8.38
C ILE A 101 13.84 4.88 8.68
N MET A 102 12.66 4.32 8.42
CA MET A 102 11.36 4.97 8.64
C MET A 102 11.09 5.28 10.11
N LEU A 103 11.74 4.59 11.05
CA LEU A 103 11.66 4.89 12.47
C LEU A 103 12.26 6.26 12.84
N MET A 104 13.22 6.74 12.02
CA MET A 104 13.92 8.02 12.22
C MET A 104 13.25 9.20 11.49
N HIS A 105 12.25 8.93 10.65
CA HIS A 105 11.52 9.96 9.94
C HIS A 105 10.34 10.50 10.76
N PRO A 106 9.71 11.62 10.33
CA PRO A 106 8.47 12.08 10.94
C PRO A 106 7.42 10.96 10.98
N VAL A 107 6.72 10.83 12.11
CA VAL A 107 5.78 9.72 12.36
C VAL A 107 4.76 9.51 11.23
N MET A 108 4.31 10.58 10.56
CA MET A 108 3.36 10.48 9.46
C MET A 108 3.89 9.71 8.26
N ARG A 109 5.21 9.77 8.01
CA ARG A 109 5.83 9.00 6.92
C ARG A 109 5.80 7.50 7.22
N LEU A 110 6.08 7.12 8.47
CA LEU A 110 5.96 5.73 8.92
C LEU A 110 4.50 5.26 8.93
N VAL A 111 3.56 6.10 9.36
CA VAL A 111 2.11 5.82 9.28
C VAL A 111 1.70 5.50 7.86
N HIS A 112 2.12 6.33 6.90
CA HIS A 112 1.76 6.16 5.50
C HIS A 112 2.29 4.84 4.94
N VAL A 113 3.60 4.55 5.12
CA VAL A 113 4.20 3.30 4.65
C VAL A 113 3.54 2.08 5.30
N LEU A 114 3.35 2.08 6.62
CA LEU A 114 2.66 0.98 7.29
C LEU A 114 1.24 0.79 6.76
N ALA A 115 0.47 1.87 6.62
CA ALA A 115 -0.88 1.81 6.10
C ALA A 115 -0.94 1.26 4.68
N HIS A 116 -0.03 1.69 3.82
CA HIS A 116 0.11 1.25 2.43
C HIS A 116 0.36 -0.25 2.35
N GLU A 117 1.40 -0.73 3.03
CA GLU A 117 1.77 -2.15 2.98
C GLU A 117 0.72 -3.05 3.64
N LEU A 118 0.19 -2.67 4.80
CA LEU A 118 -0.87 -3.45 5.44
C LEU A 118 -2.14 -3.51 4.58
N ALA A 119 -2.41 -2.44 3.81
CA ALA A 119 -3.53 -2.40 2.88
C ALA A 119 -3.32 -3.29 1.65
N HIS A 120 -2.08 -3.44 1.16
CA HIS A 120 -1.73 -4.45 0.16
C HIS A 120 -1.96 -5.86 0.71
N ARG A 121 -1.48 -6.15 1.92
CA ARG A 121 -1.50 -7.49 2.51
C ARG A 121 -2.91 -8.04 2.75
N LYS A 122 -3.77 -7.32 3.47
CA LYS A 122 -5.08 -7.87 3.88
C LYS A 122 -5.98 -8.24 2.70
N ASN A 123 -5.89 -7.46 1.62
CA ASN A 123 -6.82 -7.57 0.50
C ASN A 123 -6.17 -8.17 -0.75
N GLU A 124 -4.91 -8.60 -0.68
CA GLU A 124 -4.09 -9.06 -1.81
C GLU A 124 -4.15 -8.10 -3.01
N ILE A 125 -4.31 -6.80 -2.75
CA ILE A 125 -4.41 -5.79 -3.80
C ILE A 125 -2.99 -5.51 -4.27
N GLN A 126 -2.75 -5.55 -5.58
CA GLN A 126 -1.43 -5.27 -6.19
C GLN A 126 -1.41 -3.91 -6.91
N ASN A 127 -2.48 -3.13 -6.79
CA ASN A 127 -2.61 -1.86 -7.48
C ASN A 127 -2.17 -0.70 -6.58
N GLU A 128 -0.96 -0.20 -6.80
CA GLU A 128 -0.35 0.92 -6.06
C GLU A 128 -1.24 2.16 -6.02
N ALA A 129 -1.79 2.58 -7.17
CA ALA A 129 -2.63 3.79 -7.26
C ALA A 129 -3.90 3.71 -6.41
N LEU A 130 -4.55 2.54 -6.37
CA LEU A 130 -5.74 2.29 -5.56
C LEU A 130 -5.40 2.30 -4.07
N VAL A 131 -4.33 1.61 -3.68
CA VAL A 131 -3.90 1.54 -2.28
C VAL A 131 -3.45 2.91 -1.79
N GLU A 132 -2.63 3.62 -2.57
CA GLU A 132 -2.18 4.97 -2.25
C GLU A 132 -3.36 5.93 -2.10
N ALA A 133 -4.28 5.95 -3.07
CA ALA A 133 -5.46 6.81 -2.98
C ALA A 133 -6.33 6.49 -1.76
N PHE A 134 -6.41 5.21 -1.36
CA PHE A 134 -7.08 4.82 -0.12
C PHE A 134 -6.34 5.36 1.11
N VAL A 135 -5.02 5.18 1.22
CA VAL A 135 -4.23 5.68 2.34
C VAL A 135 -4.33 7.20 2.44
N GLU A 136 -4.17 7.91 1.32
CA GLU A 136 -4.25 9.37 1.26
C GLU A 136 -5.66 9.88 1.62
N SER A 137 -6.72 9.12 1.30
CA SER A 137 -8.10 9.48 1.70
C SER A 137 -8.30 9.51 3.22
N VAL A 138 -7.41 8.84 3.97
CA VAL A 138 -7.50 8.70 5.44
C VAL A 138 -6.48 9.57 6.15
N PHE A 139 -5.25 9.62 5.65
CA PHE A 139 -4.12 10.29 6.30
C PHE A 139 -3.66 11.57 5.61
N GLY A 140 -4.21 11.89 4.44
CA GLY A 140 -3.74 12.95 3.56
C GLY A 140 -2.55 12.50 2.70
N ARG A 141 -2.10 13.38 1.80
CA ARG A 141 -0.92 13.10 0.98
C ARG A 141 0.31 13.05 1.85
N SER A 142 1.17 12.06 1.65
CA SER A 142 2.54 12.12 2.14
C SER A 142 3.41 12.79 1.09
N ASP A 143 4.41 13.58 1.49
CA ASP A 143 5.42 14.12 0.58
C ASP A 143 6.42 13.03 0.14
N LEU A 144 5.96 11.79 -0.02
CA LEU A 144 6.74 10.67 -0.53
C LEU A 144 6.68 10.72 -2.06
N GLU A 145 7.85 10.75 -2.71
CA GLU A 145 7.92 10.60 -4.16
C GLU A 145 7.55 9.15 -4.55
N HIS A 146 6.63 9.02 -5.49
CA HIS A 146 6.12 7.74 -5.96
C HIS A 146 6.14 7.68 -7.49
N ASP A 147 6.51 6.53 -8.06
CA ASP A 147 6.56 6.34 -9.53
C ASP A 147 5.16 6.23 -10.18
N TYR A 148 4.09 6.37 -9.39
CA TYR A 148 2.70 6.14 -9.79
C TYR A 148 1.77 7.34 -9.54
N GLU A 149 2.32 8.56 -9.41
CA GLU A 149 1.53 9.80 -9.21
C GLU A 149 0.41 9.99 -10.23
N ASP A 150 0.69 9.77 -11.53
CA ASP A 150 -0.30 9.86 -12.61
C ASP A 150 -1.42 8.82 -12.42
N GLY A 151 -1.04 7.60 -12.03
CA GLY A 151 -2.00 6.53 -11.74
C GLY A 151 -2.91 6.88 -10.58
N THR A 152 -2.35 7.42 -9.49
CA THR A 152 -3.10 7.88 -8.31
C THR A 152 -4.03 9.04 -8.68
N ALA A 153 -3.59 9.99 -9.50
CA ALA A 153 -4.43 11.10 -9.97
C ALA A 153 -5.61 10.59 -10.79
N MET A 154 -5.37 9.71 -11.77
CA MET A 154 -6.44 9.09 -12.56
C MET A 154 -7.42 8.29 -11.70
N PHE A 155 -6.92 7.55 -10.71
CA PHE A 155 -7.76 6.81 -9.79
C PHE A 155 -8.63 7.73 -8.92
N ARG A 156 -8.11 8.86 -8.47
CA ARG A 156 -8.88 9.87 -7.72
C ARG A 156 -10.00 10.48 -8.55
N GLU A 157 -9.76 10.81 -9.81
CA GLU A 157 -10.83 11.29 -10.70
C GLU A 157 -11.92 10.23 -10.89
N PHE A 158 -11.52 8.96 -10.99
CA PHE A 158 -12.47 7.86 -11.03
C PHE A 158 -13.26 7.73 -9.72
N ALA A 159 -12.58 7.83 -8.57
CA ALA A 159 -13.18 7.78 -7.25
C ALA A 159 -14.17 8.92 -7.01
N GLU A 160 -13.85 10.13 -7.48
CA GLU A 160 -14.73 11.30 -7.44
C GLU A 160 -16.04 11.01 -8.19
N LYS A 161 -15.94 10.48 -9.42
CA LYS A 161 -17.11 10.10 -10.23
C LYS A 161 -17.87 8.92 -9.65
N PHE A 162 -17.19 8.03 -8.93
CA PHE A 162 -17.76 6.86 -8.28
C PHE A 162 -18.65 7.26 -7.09
N ASP A 163 -18.27 8.31 -6.36
CA ASP A 163 -19.06 8.83 -5.25
C ASP A 163 -20.23 9.69 -5.76
N LYS A 164 -21.45 9.41 -5.27
CA LYS A 164 -22.66 10.13 -5.71
C LYS A 164 -22.62 11.63 -5.40
N ASN A 165 -21.78 12.06 -4.46
CA ASN A 165 -21.61 13.46 -4.09
C ASN A 165 -20.35 14.08 -4.69
N GLY A 166 -19.58 13.36 -5.52
CA GLY A 166 -18.32 13.86 -6.05
C GLY A 166 -17.20 13.91 -5.01
N ASP A 167 -17.25 13.11 -3.95
CA ASP A 167 -16.19 13.07 -2.93
C ASP A 167 -15.17 11.97 -3.27
N ALA A 168 -14.02 12.38 -3.80
CA ALA A 168 -12.93 11.47 -4.17
C ALA A 168 -12.43 10.61 -3.00
N ASN A 169 -12.38 11.15 -1.78
CA ASN A 169 -11.92 10.42 -0.61
C ASN A 169 -12.96 9.37 -0.20
N ALA A 170 -14.24 9.74 -0.15
CA ALA A 170 -15.31 8.79 0.12
C ALA A 170 -15.38 7.70 -0.96
N GLY A 171 -15.18 8.07 -2.23
CA GLY A 171 -15.10 7.16 -3.36
C GLY A 171 -13.95 6.16 -3.24
N ALA A 172 -12.74 6.62 -2.92
CA ALA A 172 -11.56 5.77 -2.79
C ALA A 172 -11.76 4.70 -1.71
N ARG A 173 -12.30 5.07 -0.55
CA ARG A 173 -12.62 4.12 0.54
C ARG A 173 -13.66 3.09 0.12
N LYS A 174 -14.70 3.50 -0.61
CA LYS A 174 -15.72 2.58 -1.12
C LYS A 174 -15.13 1.60 -2.13
N ILE A 175 -14.33 2.08 -3.08
CA ILE A 175 -13.69 1.23 -4.10
C ILE A 175 -12.73 0.24 -3.45
N TYR A 176 -11.89 0.70 -2.51
CA TYR A 176 -10.98 -0.16 -1.75
C TYR A 176 -11.75 -1.26 -1.00
N GLY A 177 -12.78 -0.88 -0.26
CA GLY A 177 -13.62 -1.84 0.48
C GLY A 177 -14.37 -2.83 -0.41
N LEU A 178 -14.70 -2.47 -1.66
CA LEU A 178 -15.26 -3.40 -2.64
C LEU A 178 -14.21 -4.40 -3.13
N CYS A 179 -13.01 -3.92 -3.46
CA CYS A 179 -11.91 -4.78 -3.92
C CYS A 179 -11.53 -5.81 -2.85
N GLY A 180 -11.38 -5.36 -1.60
CA GLY A 180 -11.01 -6.23 -0.48
C GLY A 180 -12.04 -7.29 -0.10
N ARG A 181 -13.33 -7.07 -0.38
CA ARG A 181 -14.35 -8.05 -0.01
C ARG A 181 -14.39 -9.26 -0.95
N LYS A 182 -14.15 -9.11 -2.26
CA LYS A 182 -14.40 -10.21 -3.24
C LYS A 182 -13.67 -10.13 -4.60
N SER A 183 -12.60 -9.36 -4.83
CA SER A 183 -12.03 -9.32 -6.20
C SER A 183 -10.56 -8.95 -6.34
N ARG A 184 -9.90 -9.70 -7.24
CA ARG A 184 -8.73 -9.19 -7.97
C ARG A 184 -9.23 -8.20 -9.03
N VAL A 185 -9.13 -6.91 -8.73
CA VAL A 185 -9.34 -5.81 -9.68
C VAL A 185 -7.97 -5.38 -10.20
N PHE A 186 -7.76 -5.46 -11.50
CA PHE A 186 -6.52 -5.06 -12.14
C PHE A 186 -6.75 -3.81 -12.98
N TRP A 187 -5.82 -2.87 -12.91
CA TRP A 187 -5.77 -1.75 -13.84
C TRP A 187 -4.67 -2.03 -14.84
N ASP A 188 -4.96 -1.94 -16.14
CA ASP A 188 -3.91 -2.02 -17.13
C ASP A 188 -3.15 -0.70 -17.27
N LYS A 189 -2.02 -0.75 -17.99
CA LYS A 189 -1.14 0.41 -18.26
C LYS A 189 -1.81 1.58 -19.00
N ARG A 190 -3.09 1.47 -19.35
CA ARG A 190 -3.89 2.51 -20.00
C ARG A 190 -5.00 3.02 -19.08
N GLY A 191 -4.95 2.69 -17.79
CA GLY A 191 -5.96 3.09 -16.81
C GLY A 191 -7.29 2.36 -16.99
N ARG A 192 -7.32 1.17 -17.61
CA ARG A 192 -8.57 0.41 -17.79
C ARG A 192 -8.77 -0.59 -16.66
N ILE A 193 -9.98 -0.63 -16.12
CA ILE A 193 -10.38 -1.56 -15.06
C ILE A 193 -10.72 -2.93 -15.66
N GLN A 194 -10.03 -3.97 -15.19
CA GLN A 194 -10.40 -5.38 -15.41
C GLN A 194 -10.86 -5.97 -14.07
N VAL A 195 -12.13 -6.39 -14.02
CA VAL A 195 -12.74 -6.98 -12.82
C VAL A 195 -13.00 -8.47 -13.09
N LEU A 196 -12.51 -9.36 -12.22
CA LEU A 196 -12.91 -10.78 -12.26
C LEU A 196 -14.37 -10.93 -11.81
N SER A 197 -15.22 -11.10 -12.83
CA SER A 197 -16.61 -11.61 -12.96
C SER A 197 -17.65 -11.50 -11.83
N SER A 198 -17.32 -11.56 -10.54
CA SER A 198 -18.32 -11.57 -9.45
C SER A 198 -18.70 -10.17 -8.96
N ILE A 199 -17.77 -9.20 -8.94
CA ILE A 199 -18.06 -7.79 -8.59
C ILE A 199 -18.43 -6.95 -9.81
N ALA A 200 -18.12 -7.41 -11.03
CA ALA A 200 -18.56 -6.71 -12.24
C ALA A 200 -20.08 -6.46 -12.17
N ALA A 201 -20.88 -7.41 -11.66
CA ALA A 201 -22.31 -7.20 -11.48
C ALA A 201 -22.67 -6.14 -10.41
N ASP A 202 -21.96 -6.04 -9.28
CA ASP A 202 -22.26 -5.06 -8.23
C ASP A 202 -21.76 -3.65 -8.57
N ILE A 203 -20.62 -3.54 -9.27
CA ILE A 203 -20.18 -2.28 -9.89
C ILE A 203 -21.14 -1.92 -11.03
N ILE A 204 -21.49 -2.83 -11.93
CA ILE A 204 -22.44 -2.55 -13.04
C ILE A 204 -23.84 -2.18 -12.53
N THR A 205 -24.38 -2.88 -11.53
CA THR A 205 -25.75 -2.64 -11.03
C THR A 205 -25.84 -1.40 -10.14
N SER A 206 -24.71 -0.92 -9.59
CA SER A 206 -24.66 0.35 -8.87
C SER A 206 -24.62 1.57 -9.81
N PHE A 207 -24.42 1.39 -11.13
CA PHE A 207 -24.16 2.49 -12.07
C PHE A 207 -24.79 2.28 -13.45
N ASP A 208 -25.85 3.03 -13.76
CA ASP A 208 -26.47 3.11 -15.11
C ASP A 208 -25.53 3.68 -16.20
N TRP A 209 -24.43 4.36 -15.82
CA TRP A 209 -23.51 5.05 -16.74
C TRP A 209 -22.21 4.29 -17.02
N LEU A 210 -21.91 3.24 -16.25
CA LEU A 210 -20.69 2.44 -16.42
C LEU A 210 -20.98 1.25 -17.33
N ARG A 211 -20.76 1.40 -18.64
CA ARG A 211 -20.80 0.26 -19.58
C ARG A 211 -19.58 -0.62 -19.35
N VAL A 212 -19.64 -1.54 -18.39
CA VAL A 212 -18.65 -2.61 -18.27
C VAL A 212 -19.08 -3.77 -19.16
N THR A 213 -18.34 -4.01 -20.23
CA THR A 213 -18.48 -5.21 -21.05
C THR A 213 -17.94 -6.40 -20.26
N ARG A 214 -18.84 -7.24 -19.73
CA ARG A 214 -18.51 -8.61 -19.32
C ARG A 214 -17.80 -9.29 -20.50
N TYR A 215 -16.58 -9.78 -20.26
CA TYR A 215 -15.78 -10.63 -21.17
C TYR A 215 -15.97 -10.37 -22.67
N GLY A 216 -15.03 -9.65 -23.28
CA GLY A 216 -14.78 -9.72 -24.72
C GLY A 216 -15.15 -8.52 -25.58
N GLY A 217 -15.48 -7.36 -25.00
CA GLY A 217 -15.75 -6.13 -25.77
C GLY A 217 -14.94 -4.95 -25.24
N LEU A 218 -14.25 -4.24 -26.13
CA LEU A 218 -13.55 -2.98 -25.84
C LEU A 218 -14.53 -1.92 -25.32
N VAL A 219 -14.09 -1.11 -24.35
CA VAL A 219 -14.70 0.19 -24.05
C VAL A 219 -13.66 1.26 -24.38
N GLN A 220 -14.01 2.12 -25.33
CA GLN A 220 -13.44 3.44 -25.50
C GLN A 220 -14.45 4.46 -24.92
N PRO A 221 -13.99 5.67 -24.53
CA PRO A 221 -14.82 6.70 -23.91
C PRO A 221 -16.11 7.01 -24.69
#